data_AF-A0A1Q2CJX2-F1
#
_entry.id   AF-A0A1Q2CJX2-F1
#
_cell.length_a   1.000
_cell.length_b   1.000
_cell.length_c   1.000
_cell.angle_alpha   90.00
_cell.angle_beta   90.00
_cell.angle_gamma   90.00
#
_symmetry.space_group_name_H-M   'P 1'
#
loop_
_entity.id
_entity.type
_entity.pdbx_description
1 polymer ?
#
loop_
_entity_poly.entity_id
_entity_poly.type
_entity_poly.pdbx_seq_one_letter_code
_entity_poly.pdbx_strand_id
1 'polypeptide(L)' 'MSAQILVIGAGPARSAIARALRERGLAYDHVERNAGPGGVWDIDAPGTPMYESVSGRRGAVSGARRRLER' A
#
# COMPACT_ATOMS: atom_id res chain seq x y z
N MET A 1 -22.42 18.73 -9.83
CA MET A 1 -21.75 18.04 -8.69
C MET A 1 -20.44 17.46 -9.18
N SER A 2 -19.31 17.78 -8.57
CA SER A 2 -18.06 17.05 -8.82
C SER A 2 -18.08 15.73 -8.04
N ALA A 3 -17.69 14.64 -8.70
CA ALA A 3 -17.60 13.35 -8.02
C ALA A 3 -16.46 13.37 -7.00
N GLN A 4 -16.74 12.95 -5.76
CA GLN A 4 -15.73 12.75 -4.73
C GLN A 4 -15.26 11.30 -4.78
N ILE A 5 -13.95 11.09 -4.82
CA ILE A 5 -13.34 9.76 -4.97
C ILE A 5 -12.55 9.44 -3.70
N LEU A 6 -12.86 8.30 -3.08
CA LEU A 6 -12.11 7.76 -1.95
C LEU A 6 -11.46 6.43 -2.35
N VAL A 7 -10.13 6.36 -2.27
CA VAL A 7 -9.37 5.13 -2.42
C VAL A 7 -9.16 4.49 -1.04
N ILE A 8 -9.66 3.27 -0.87
CA ILE A 8 -9.55 2.52 0.39
C ILE A 8 -8.53 1.38 0.22
N GLY A 9 -7.45 1.46 1.00
CA GLY A 9 -6.32 0.54 1.03
C GLY A 9 -5.13 1.01 0.20
N ALA A 10 -3.92 0.57 0.55
CA ALA A 10 -2.64 0.89 -0.08
C ALA A 10 -1.86 -0.37 -0.50
N GLY A 11 -2.59 -1.44 -0.82
CA GLY A 11 -2.06 -2.60 -1.54
C GLY A 11 -1.83 -2.31 -3.04
N PRO A 12 -1.19 -3.23 -3.78
CA PRO A 12 -0.76 -2.97 -5.16
C PRO A 12 -1.86 -2.47 -6.10
N ALA A 13 -3.04 -3.10 -6.04
CA ALA A 13 -4.18 -2.70 -6.87
C ALA A 13 -4.67 -1.29 -6.57
N ARG A 14 -4.75 -0.92 -5.29
CA ARG A 14 -5.21 0.41 -4.88
C ARG A 14 -4.17 1.50 -5.14
N SER A 15 -2.89 1.19 -4.95
CA SER A 15 -1.79 2.08 -5.34
C SER A 15 -1.77 2.33 -6.85
N ALA A 16 -2.11 1.33 -7.67
CA ALA A 16 -2.28 1.52 -9.11
C ALA A 16 -3.45 2.47 -9.45
N ILE A 17 -4.58 2.35 -8.75
CA ILE A 17 -5.72 3.27 -8.89
C ILE A 17 -5.33 4.69 -8.48
N ALA A 18 -4.71 4.87 -7.30
CA ALA A 18 -4.26 6.17 -6.80
C ALA A 18 -3.29 6.85 -7.79
N ARG A 19 -2.33 6.08 -8.33
CA ARG A 19 -1.44 6.55 -9.41
C ARG A 19 -2.23 6.98 -10.64
N ALA A 20 -3.18 6.18 -11.11
CA ALA A 20 -3.97 6.47 -12.31
C ALA A 20 -4.85 7.72 -12.16
N LEU A 21 -5.41 7.95 -10.96
CA LEU A 21 -6.16 9.16 -10.62
C LEU A 21 -5.25 10.39 -10.63
N ARG A 22 -4.08 10.29 -9.98
CA ARG A 22 -3.07 11.36 -9.96
C ARG A 22 -2.61 11.74 -11.37
N GLU A 23 -2.34 10.76 -12.23
CA GLU A 23 -1.92 10.99 -13.62
C GLU A 23 -2.99 11.68 -14.47
N ARG A 24 -4.26 11.58 -14.08
CA ARG A 24 -5.39 12.23 -14.77
C ARG A 24 -5.77 13.57 -14.14
N GLY A 25 -5.04 14.02 -13.11
CA GLY A 25 -5.37 15.25 -12.38
C GLY A 25 -6.71 15.18 -11.62
N LEU A 26 -7.18 13.98 -11.31
CA LEU A 26 -8.42 13.79 -10.55
C LEU A 26 -8.12 13.84 -9.05
N ALA A 27 -8.85 14.70 -8.33
CA ALA A 27 -8.75 14.79 -6.88
C ALA A 27 -9.33 13.53 -6.22
N TYR A 28 -8.64 13.01 -5.21
CA TYR A 28 -9.08 11.86 -4.42
C TYR A 28 -8.50 11.91 -3.02
N ASP A 29 -9.25 11.36 -2.07
CA ASP A 29 -8.75 11.01 -0.74
C ASP A 29 -8.25 9.57 -0.74
N HIS A 30 -7.25 9.27 0.09
CA HIS A 30 -6.66 7.95 0.18
C HIS A 30 -6.45 7.56 1.64
N VAL A 31 -7.06 6.44 2.05
CA VAL A 31 -6.95 5.91 3.41
C VAL A 31 -6.41 4.47 3.40
N GLU A 32 -5.60 4.13 4.39
CA GLU A 32 -5.08 2.79 4.65
C GLU A 32 -5.16 2.51 6.16
N ARG A 33 -5.52 1.28 6.53
CA ARG A 33 -5.67 0.90 7.95
C ARG A 33 -4.32 0.69 8.64
N ASN A 34 -3.32 0.25 7.88
CA ASN A 34 -1.97 -0.02 8.36
C ASN A 34 -1.10 1.23 8.31
N ALA A 35 0.02 1.21 9.03
CA ALA A 35 0.94 2.35 9.11
C ALA A 35 1.65 2.69 7.78
N GLY A 36 1.56 1.83 6.76
CA GLY A 36 2.23 2.03 5.49
C GLY A 36 1.63 1.23 4.32
N PRO A 37 2.09 1.53 3.10
CA PRO A 37 1.65 0.84 1.88
C PRO A 37 2.26 -0.57 1.79
N GLY A 38 1.62 -1.42 0.99
CA GLY A 38 2.06 -2.80 0.75
C GLY A 38 0.91 -3.81 0.79
N GLY A 39 -0.11 -3.53 1.60
CA GLY A 39 -1.26 -4.41 1.78
C GLY A 39 -0.81 -5.80 2.23
N VAL A 40 -1.31 -6.83 1.54
CA VAL A 40 -0.96 -8.23 1.85
C VAL A 40 0.55 -8.51 1.78
N TRP A 41 1.31 -7.74 1.00
CA TRP A 41 2.75 -7.98 0.80
C TRP A 41 3.64 -7.37 1.88
N ASP A 42 3.07 -6.64 2.84
CA ASP A 42 3.78 -6.23 4.05
C ASP A 42 3.72 -7.37 5.07
N ILE A 43 4.86 -8.02 5.32
CA ILE A 43 4.94 -9.13 6.28
C ILE A 43 4.92 -8.64 7.74
N ASP A 44 5.21 -7.37 7.97
CA ASP A 44 5.14 -6.77 9.32
C ASP A 44 3.72 -6.23 9.61
N ALA A 45 2.80 -6.25 8.64
CA ALA A 45 1.46 -5.71 8.84
C ALA A 45 0.62 -6.60 9.79
N PRO A 46 -0.12 -6.02 10.75
CA PRO A 46 -0.94 -6.79 11.69
C PRO A 46 -1.98 -7.68 10.98
N GLY A 47 -1.93 -8.99 11.28
CA GLY A 47 -2.83 -9.97 10.68
C GLY A 47 -2.49 -10.31 9.23
N THR A 48 -1.25 -10.06 8.79
CA THR A 48 -0.80 -10.47 7.45
C THR A 48 -0.91 -11.99 7.29
N PRO A 49 -1.39 -12.49 6.13
CA PRO A 49 -1.38 -13.91 5.82
C PRO A 49 -0.02 -14.37 5.25
N MET A 50 0.96 -13.46 5.13
CA MET A 50 2.26 -13.77 4.53
C MET A 50 3.14 -14.58 5.47
N TYR A 51 3.85 -15.55 4.86
CA TYR A 51 4.88 -16.33 5.52
C TYR A 51 6.28 -15.93 5.03
N GLU A 52 7.29 -16.15 5.87
CA GLU A 52 8.70 -15.84 5.54
C GLU A 52 9.19 -16.59 4.28
N SER A 53 8.66 -17.79 4.03
CA SER A 53 9.00 -18.60 2.85
C SER A 53 8.59 -17.96 1.52
N VAL A 54 7.49 -17.19 1.51
CA VAL A 54 6.96 -16.52 0.32
C VAL A 54 7.72 -15.22 0.02
N SER A 55 8.21 -14.58 1.06
CA SER A 55 8.76 -13.23 1.03
C SER A 55 10.30 -13.19 1.05
N GLY A 56 10.94 -14.33 1.34
CA GLY A 56 12.36 -14.44 1.62
C GLY A 56 12.72 -13.85 2.99
N ARG A 57 14.02 -13.86 3.36
CA ARG A 57 14.51 -13.43 4.68
C ARG A 57 14.10 -12.01 5.12
N ARG A 58 13.57 -11.18 4.21
CA ARG A 58 13.12 -9.80 4.43
C ARG A 58 12.10 -9.47 3.34
N GLY A 59 10.79 -9.55 3.63
CA GLY A 59 9.77 -9.23 2.62
C GLY A 59 10.00 -7.88 1.94
N ALA A 60 9.79 -7.82 0.62
CA ALA A 60 10.20 -6.70 -0.23
C ALA A 60 9.65 -5.35 0.25
N VAL A 61 8.40 -5.32 0.72
CA VAL A 61 7.76 -4.11 1.26
C VAL A 61 8.36 -3.71 2.60
N SER A 62 8.33 -4.59 3.60
CA SER A 62 8.81 -4.28 4.95
C SER A 62 10.31 -3.99 4.98
N GLY A 63 11.07 -4.68 4.13
CA GLY A 63 12.49 -4.43 3.90
C GLY A 63 12.78 -3.06 3.26
N ALA A 64 11.95 -2.62 2.30
CA ALA A 64 12.06 -1.29 1.73
C ALA A 64 11.68 -0.21 2.76
N ARG A 65 10.62 -0.43 3.55
CA ARG A 65 10.19 0.51 4.59
C ARG A 65 11.27 0.74 5.65
N ARG A 66 11.85 -0.33 6.18
CA ARG A 66 12.98 -0.27 7.13
C ARG A 66 14.25 0.38 6.58
N ARG A 67 14.41 0.46 5.25
CA ARG A 67 15.54 1.18 4.62
C ARG A 67 15.28 2.69 4.56
N LEU A 68 14.03 3.10 4.39
CA LEU A 68 13.63 4.51 4.37
C LEU A 68 13.56 5.12 5.77
N GLU A 69 13.38 4.28 6.80
CA GLU A 69 13.35 4.66 8.21
C GLU A 69 14.77 4.74 8.85
N ARG A 70 15.84 4.52 8.08
CA ARG A 70 17.26 4.64 8.51
C ARG A 70 17.92 5.83 7.84
#